data_AF-A0A5D3E1S7-F1
#
_entry.id   AF-A0A5D3E1S7-F1
#
_cell.length_a   1.000
_cell.length_b   1.000
_cell.length_c   1.000
_cell.angle_alpha   90.00
_cell.angle_beta   90.00
_cell.angle_gamma   90.00
#
_symmetry.space_group_name_H-M   'P 1'
#
loop_
_entity.id
_entity.type
_entity.pdbx_description
1 polymer ?
#
loop_
_entity_poly.entity_id
_entity_poly.type
_entity_poly.pdbx_seq_one_letter_code
_entity_poly.pdbx_strand_id
1 'polypeptide(L)' 'MYSKPYTKRINDLRMPLGYQPLKFQQFDGNGNPKQHIAHFVETCENTRSRRDQLLRQFIRSLKENAFKWYTDLEPEVINN' A
#
# COMPACT_ATOMS: atom_id res chain seq x y z
N MET A 1 2.70 -5.13 -18.42
CA MET A 1 2.21 -5.63 -17.11
C MET A 1 3.29 -5.30 -16.10
N TYR A 2 2.99 -4.56 -15.03
CA TYR A 2 3.94 -4.42 -13.93
C TYR A 2 3.78 -5.62 -13.00
N SER A 3 4.89 -6.15 -12.50
CA SER A 3 4.88 -7.21 -11.51
C SER A 3 4.66 -6.59 -10.14
N LYS A 4 3.77 -7.19 -9.34
CA LYS A 4 3.55 -6.70 -7.98
C LYS A 4 4.80 -6.99 -7.15
N PRO A 5 5.28 -6.03 -6.35
CA PRO A 5 6.48 -6.22 -5.53
C PRO A 5 6.24 -7.13 -4.32
N TYR A 6 4.99 -7.54 -4.04
CA TYR A 6 4.67 -8.43 -2.93
C TYR A 6 4.87 -9.90 -3.27
N THR A 7 5.28 -10.69 -2.28
CA THR A 7 5.28 -12.17 -2.37
C THR A 7 3.89 -12.73 -2.69
N LYS A 8 3.87 -13.94 -3.26
CA LYS A 8 2.63 -14.68 -3.56
C LYS A 8 1.71 -14.83 -2.34
N ARG A 9 2.27 -15.04 -1.15
CA ARG A 9 1.52 -15.13 0.12
C ARG A 9 0.67 -13.88 0.36
N ILE A 10 1.25 -12.70 0.19
CA ILE A 10 0.52 -11.44 0.32
C ILE A 10 -0.50 -11.32 -0.80
N ASN A 11 -0.15 -11.70 -2.04
CA ASN A 11 -1.04 -11.65 -3.20
C ASN A 11 -2.21 -12.65 -3.18
N ASP A 12 -2.17 -13.67 -2.34
CA ASP A 12 -3.26 -14.64 -2.18
C ASP A 12 -4.22 -14.29 -1.02
N LEU A 13 -3.88 -13.28 -0.21
CA LEU A 13 -4.77 -12.81 0.86
C LEU A 13 -6.03 -12.18 0.30
N ARG A 14 -7.19 -12.77 0.61
CA ARG A 14 -8.49 -12.24 0.22
C ARG A 14 -8.87 -11.05 1.10
N MET A 15 -9.42 -10.01 0.48
CA MET A 15 -10.04 -8.91 1.24
C MET A 15 -11.32 -9.40 1.93
N PRO A 16 -11.67 -8.88 3.11
CA PRO A 16 -12.91 -9.23 3.79
C PRO A 16 -14.12 -8.95 2.91
N LEU A 17 -15.18 -9.76 3.06
CA LEU A 17 -16.46 -9.52 2.39
C LEU A 17 -17.03 -8.18 2.90
N GLY A 18 -17.43 -7.29 1.98
CA GLY A 18 -17.92 -5.95 2.34
C GLY A 18 -16.83 -4.91 2.58
N TYR A 19 -15.56 -5.23 2.31
CA TYR A 19 -14.48 -4.23 2.37
C TYR A 19 -14.73 -3.09 1.39
N GLN A 20 -14.78 -1.87 1.91
CA GLN A 20 -14.76 -0.68 1.08
C GLN A 20 -13.32 -0.20 0.86
N PRO A 21 -12.93 0.12 -0.37
CA PRO A 21 -11.61 0.66 -0.65
C PRO A 21 -11.40 1.98 0.11
N LEU A 22 -10.44 1.99 1.04
CA LEU A 22 -10.02 3.20 1.77
C LEU A 22 -9.63 4.32 0.80
N LYS A 23 -9.96 5.56 1.13
CA LYS A 23 -9.46 6.75 0.43
C LYS A 23 -8.25 7.27 1.20
N PHE A 24 -7.14 7.44 0.50
CA PHE A 24 -5.90 7.96 1.06
C PHE A 24 -5.60 9.32 0.46
N GLN A 25 -4.97 10.18 1.25
CA GLN A 25 -4.22 11.28 0.68
C GLN A 25 -3.04 10.71 -0.11
N GLN A 26 -2.95 11.06 -1.39
CA GLN A 26 -1.89 10.56 -2.26
C GLN A 26 -0.59 11.35 -2.05
N PHE A 27 0.52 10.62 -1.98
CA PHE A 27 1.87 11.14 -1.87
C PHE A 27 2.59 11.01 -3.20
N ASP A 28 3.10 12.13 -3.72
CA ASP A 28 3.84 12.19 -4.99
C ASP A 28 5.34 11.93 -4.83
N GLY A 29 5.83 11.85 -3.59
CA GLY A 29 7.26 11.77 -3.28
C GLY A 29 7.82 13.07 -2.70
N ASN A 30 7.04 14.15 -2.69
CA ASN A 30 7.44 15.44 -2.15
C ASN A 30 6.80 15.71 -0.78
N GLY A 31 7.53 16.38 0.11
CA GLY A 31 7.09 16.67 1.47
C GLY A 31 7.64 15.67 2.49
N ASN A 32 6.94 15.46 3.60
CA ASN A 32 7.42 14.64 4.72
C ASN A 32 6.96 13.18 4.61
N PRO A 33 7.85 12.20 4.31
CA PRO A 33 7.47 10.81 4.18
C PRO A 33 7.01 10.20 5.51
N LYS A 34 7.56 10.64 6.65
CA LYS A 34 7.16 10.13 7.98
C LYS A 34 5.71 10.47 8.30
N GLN A 35 5.29 11.69 7.96
CA GLN A 35 3.91 12.11 8.12
C GLN A 35 2.97 11.32 7.20
N HIS A 36 3.37 11.08 5.95
CA HIS A 36 2.61 10.24 5.04
C HIS A 36 2.38 8.82 5.62
N ILE A 37 3.45 8.18 6.11
CA ILE A 37 3.35 6.85 6.73
C ILE A 37 2.45 6.87 7.96
N ALA A 38 2.56 7.89 8.82
CA ALA A 38 1.71 8.01 10.00
C ALA A 38 0.22 8.08 9.63
N HIS A 39 -0.15 8.94 8.68
CA HIS A 39 -1.53 9.06 8.21
C HIS A 39 -2.03 7.80 7.50
N PHE A 40 -1.16 7.13 6.75
CA PHE A 40 -1.48 5.85 6.12
C PHE A 40 -1.84 4.78 7.17
N VAL A 41 -0.99 4.61 8.19
CA VAL A 41 -1.22 3.65 9.28
C VAL A 41 -2.49 3.97 10.06
N GLU A 42 -2.69 5.24 10.45
CA GLU A 42 -3.88 5.70 11.17
C GLU A 42 -5.18 5.43 10.39
N THR A 43 -5.19 5.71 9.08
CA THR A 43 -6.34 5.43 8.19
C THR A 43 -6.67 3.93 8.17
N CYS A 44 -5.66 3.09 8.30
CA CYS A 44 -5.81 1.65 8.26
C CYS A 44 -6.22 1.02 9.59
N GLU A 45 -5.73 1.54 10.72
CA GLU A 45 -6.13 1.10 12.06
C GLU A 45 -7.63 1.29 12.28
N ASN A 46 -8.20 2.38 11.75
CA ASN A 46 -9.63 2.66 11.76
C ASN A 46 -10.49 1.62 11.01
N THR A 47 -9.89 0.73 10.22
CA THR A 47 -10.62 -0.28 9.42
C THR A 47 -10.40 -1.74 9.83
N ARG A 48 -9.81 -2.00 11.02
CA ARG A 48 -9.48 -3.37 11.47
C ARG A 48 -8.72 -4.19 10.41
N SER A 49 -7.97 -3.52 9.54
CA SER A 49 -7.26 -4.17 8.44
C SER A 49 -6.00 -4.87 8.97
N ARG A 50 -5.72 -6.09 8.50
CA ARG A 50 -4.52 -6.85 8.91
C ARG A 50 -3.27 -6.26 8.24
N ARG A 51 -2.10 -6.35 8.90
CA ARG A 51 -0.81 -5.80 8.39
C ARG A 51 -0.53 -6.16 6.93
N ASP A 52 -0.74 -7.41 6.53
CA ASP A 52 -0.51 -7.84 5.15
C ASP A 52 -1.50 -7.22 4.13
N GLN A 53 -2.71 -6.88 4.59
CA GLN A 53 -3.69 -6.17 3.76
C GLN A 53 -3.30 -4.70 3.57
N LEU A 54 -2.60 -4.10 4.55
CA LEU A 54 -2.08 -2.73 4.46
C LEU A 54 -1.13 -2.59 3.27
N LEU A 55 -0.21 -3.56 3.12
CA LEU A 55 0.77 -3.52 2.04
C LEU A 55 0.08 -3.36 0.69
N ARG A 56 -1.01 -4.08 0.44
CA ARG A 56 -1.80 -3.95 -0.80
C ARG A 56 -2.47 -2.60 -0.99
N GLN A 57 -2.80 -1.91 0.10
CA GLN A 57 -3.43 -0.59 0.06
C GLN A 57 -2.39 0.53 -0.11
N PHE A 58 -1.12 0.28 0.23
CA PHE A 58 -0.06 1.29 0.18
C PHE A 58 0.11 1.88 -1.21
N ILE A 59 0.04 1.08 -2.28
CA ILE A 59 0.12 1.61 -3.66
C ILE A 59 -0.96 2.66 -3.96
N ARG A 60 -2.12 2.61 -3.28
CA ARG A 60 -3.23 3.56 -3.47
C ARG A 60 -2.99 4.90 -2.76
N SER A 61 -2.03 4.94 -1.83
CA SER A 61 -1.59 6.17 -1.18
C SER A 61 -0.47 6.87 -1.95
N LEU A 62 -0.03 6.33 -3.09
CA LEU A 62 1.02 6.91 -3.92
C LEU A 62 0.46 7.49 -5.23
N LYS A 63 1.12 8.52 -5.74
CA LYS A 63 0.92 9.10 -7.08
C LYS A 63 2.28 9.46 -7.70
N GLU A 64 2.27 9.79 -8.98
CA GLU A 64 3.42 10.39 -9.70
C GLU A 64 4.75 9.64 -9.46
N ASN A 65 5.80 10.34 -9.04
CA ASN A 65 7.15 9.78 -8.89
C ASN A 65 7.21 8.69 -7.82
N ALA A 66 6.48 8.84 -6.72
CA ALA A 66 6.41 7.81 -5.69
C ALA A 66 5.69 6.55 -6.20
N PHE A 67 4.63 6.70 -6.99
CA PHE A 67 3.96 5.56 -7.62
C PHE A 67 4.90 4.85 -8.61
N LYS A 68 5.61 5.62 -9.45
CA LYS A 68 6.58 5.07 -10.40
C LYS A 68 7.69 4.29 -9.69
N TRP A 69 8.30 4.88 -8.66
CA TRP A 69 9.30 4.22 -7.83
C TRP A 69 8.79 2.88 -7.28
N TYR A 70 7.55 2.86 -6.79
CA TYR A 70 6.94 1.66 -6.23
C TYR A 70 6.71 0.55 -7.26
N THR A 71 6.31 0.90 -8.48
CA THR A 71 6.11 -0.07 -9.56
C THR A 71 7.40 -0.56 -10.20
N ASP A 72 8.50 0.19 -10.03
CA ASP A 72 9.83 -0.17 -10.53
C ASP A 72 10.60 -1.09 -9.54
N LEU A 73 10.01 -1.38 -8.36
CA LEU A 73 10.57 -2.36 -7.42
C LEU A 73 10.60 -3.76 -8.05
N GLU A 74 11.66 -4.52 -7.74
CA GLU A 74 11.74 -5.91 -8.16
C GLU A 74 10.57 -6.74 -7.58
N PRO A 75 10.08 -7.75 -8.31
CA PRO A 75 9.04 -8.64 -7.81
C PRO A 75 9.47 -9.33 -6.51
N GLU A 76 8.51 -9.61 -5.62
CA GLU A 76 8.71 -10.39 -4.38
C GLU A 76 9.65 -9.79 -3.33
N VAL A 77 10.18 -8.57 -3.53
CA VAL A 77 11.03 -7.88 -2.53
C VAL A 77 10.27 -7.48 -1.27
N ILE A 78 8.95 -7.31 -1.34
CA ILE A 78 8.11 -7.01 -0.19
C ILE A 78 7.62 -8.32 0.43
N ASN A 79 8.26 -8.67 1.54
CA ASN A 79 7.83 -9.70 2.48
C ASN A 79 7.32 -9.03 3.77
N ASN A 80 6.45 -9.74 4.51
CA ASN A 80 5.95 -9.31 5.82
C ASN A 80 6.18 -10.43 6.84
#